data_AF-A0A1F9K094-F1
#
_entry.id   AF-A0A1F9K094-F1
#
_cell.length_a   1.000
_cell.length_b   1.000
_cell.length_c   1.000
_cell.angle_alpha   90.00
_cell.angle_beta   90.00
_cell.angle_gamma   90.00
#
_symmetry.space_group_name_H-M   'P 1'
#
loop_
_entity.id
_entity.type
_entity.pdbx_description
1 polymer ?
#
loop_
_entity_poly.entity_id
_entity_poly.type
_entity_poly.pdbx_seq_one_letter_code
_entity_poly.pdbx_strand_id
1 'polypeptide(L)'
;MERNLSHNRLQSFFHELTRQSFWQLGICDATVAGYVADVLTDFARSDNLYRIRSHAGRKPGSVVEILTESQPKGAEEGRLLRERAQRKYLGDYTLFMSGIFRSYVENRGFLDYYLQEGRRSYWTVSELDLSLYRTGFILFQELSKKFEYYSGALDYMRKAYFAPQPGEDPFAGFLKQIEGWMKVNLTEN
;
A
#
# COMPACT_ATOMS: atom_id res chain seq x y z
N MET A 1 -9.49 -20.02 12.34
CA MET A 1 -10.70 -19.51 11.67
C MET A 1 -10.87 -18.00 11.83
N GLU A 2 -10.65 -17.45 13.04
CA GLU A 2 -10.75 -16.00 13.34
C GLU A 2 -9.81 -15.09 12.51
N ARG A 3 -8.57 -15.54 12.25
CA ARG A 3 -7.58 -14.74 11.51
C ARG A 3 -8.01 -14.43 10.06
N ASN A 4 -8.72 -15.35 9.39
CA ASN A 4 -9.26 -15.16 8.04
C ASN A 4 -10.52 -14.25 8.04
N LEU A 5 -11.33 -14.32 9.09
CA LEU A 5 -12.51 -13.46 9.26
C LEU A 5 -12.14 -12.00 9.52
N SER A 6 -11.05 -11.75 10.25
CA SER A 6 -10.50 -10.40 10.43
C SER A 6 -9.94 -9.84 9.13
N HIS A 7 -9.25 -10.66 8.33
CA HIS A 7 -8.72 -10.25 7.03
C HIS A 7 -9.83 -9.83 6.05
N ASN A 8 -10.85 -10.66 5.86
CA ASN A 8 -11.94 -10.33 4.94
C ASN A 8 -12.69 -9.06 5.36
N ARG A 9 -12.87 -8.83 6.67
CA ARG A 9 -13.50 -7.59 7.15
C ARG A 9 -12.64 -6.36 6.92
N LEU A 10 -11.33 -6.46 7.19
CA LEU A 10 -10.39 -5.37 6.93
C LEU A 10 -10.33 -5.04 5.43
N GLN A 11 -10.39 -6.07 4.59
CA GLN A 11 -10.47 -5.92 3.15
C GLN A 11 -11.77 -5.20 2.75
N SER A 12 -12.94 -5.68 3.19
CA SER A 12 -14.23 -5.02 2.89
C SER A 12 -14.26 -3.57 3.35
N PHE A 13 -13.69 -3.27 4.53
CA PHE A 13 -13.54 -1.91 5.03
C PHE A 13 -12.75 -1.01 4.08
N PHE A 14 -11.54 -1.44 3.71
CA PHE A 14 -10.72 -0.63 2.81
C PHE A 14 -11.29 -0.55 1.40
N HIS A 15 -11.99 -1.58 0.93
CA HIS A 15 -12.69 -1.53 -0.36
C HIS A 15 -13.76 -0.44 -0.35
N GLU A 16 -14.62 -0.40 0.68
CA GLU A 16 -15.66 0.61 0.76
C GLU A 16 -15.07 2.02 0.93
N LEU A 17 -14.07 2.16 1.82
CA LEU A 17 -13.45 3.45 2.09
C LEU A 17 -12.70 4.01 0.87
N THR A 18 -11.96 3.15 0.17
CA THR A 18 -11.23 3.53 -1.04
C THR A 18 -12.21 3.89 -2.15
N ARG A 19 -13.25 3.08 -2.36
CA ARG A 19 -14.30 3.34 -3.35
C ARG A 19 -14.98 4.69 -3.11
N GLN A 20 -15.40 4.98 -1.88
CA GLN A 20 -16.03 6.26 -1.52
C GLN A 20 -15.09 7.45 -1.76
N SER A 21 -13.84 7.34 -1.29
CA SER A 21 -12.86 8.43 -1.41
C SER A 21 -12.46 8.68 -2.86
N PHE A 22 -12.29 7.62 -3.65
CA PHE A 22 -11.94 7.70 -5.07
C PHE A 22 -13.09 8.32 -5.86
N TRP A 23 -14.33 7.93 -5.58
CA TRP A 23 -15.51 8.55 -6.17
C TRP A 23 -15.59 10.06 -5.90
N GLN A 24 -15.36 10.48 -4.65
CA GLN A 24 -15.35 11.91 -4.26
C GLN A 24 -14.29 12.73 -5.02
N LEU A 25 -13.20 12.08 -5.48
CA LEU A 25 -12.12 12.70 -6.24
C LEU A 25 -12.23 12.52 -7.76
N GLY A 26 -13.33 11.93 -8.25
CA GLY A 26 -13.57 11.67 -9.67
C GLY A 26 -12.82 10.46 -10.24
N ILE A 27 -12.28 9.60 -9.38
CA ILE A 27 -11.62 8.35 -9.76
C ILE A 27 -12.66 7.24 -9.87
N CYS A 28 -13.11 6.95 -11.09
CA CYS A 28 -14.16 5.97 -11.36
C CYS A 28 -13.65 4.58 -11.80
N ASP A 29 -12.36 4.30 -11.61
CA ASP A 29 -11.77 2.99 -11.96
C ASP A 29 -11.89 2.01 -10.78
N ALA A 30 -12.86 1.10 -10.87
CA ALA A 30 -13.10 0.08 -9.86
C ALA A 30 -11.93 -0.92 -9.71
N THR A 31 -11.17 -1.17 -10.77
CA THR A 31 -10.01 -2.08 -10.74
C THR A 31 -8.89 -1.46 -9.91
N VAL A 32 -8.62 -0.17 -10.13
CA VAL A 32 -7.61 0.56 -9.35
C VAL A 32 -8.06 0.69 -7.89
N ALA A 33 -9.31 1.07 -7.65
CA ALA A 33 -9.83 1.19 -6.28
C ALA A 33 -9.71 -0.14 -5.52
N GLY A 34 -10.05 -1.26 -6.16
CA GLY A 34 -9.92 -2.59 -5.56
C GLY A 34 -8.46 -2.96 -5.27
N TYR A 35 -7.55 -2.71 -6.22
CA TYR A 35 -6.12 -2.95 -6.02
C TYR A 35 -5.55 -2.13 -4.86
N VAL A 36 -5.89 -0.84 -4.79
CA VAL A 36 -5.44 0.04 -3.72
C VAL A 36 -5.98 -0.40 -2.36
N ALA A 37 -7.24 -0.85 -2.30
CA ALA A 37 -7.81 -1.42 -1.08
C ALA A 37 -7.07 -2.68 -0.62
N ASP A 38 -6.65 -3.54 -1.55
CA ASP A 38 -5.84 -4.73 -1.22
C ASP A 38 -4.46 -4.32 -0.69
N VAL A 39 -3.81 -3.31 -1.29
CA VAL A 39 -2.54 -2.74 -0.79
C VAL A 39 -2.69 -2.21 0.65
N LEU A 40 -3.75 -1.46 0.94
CA LEU A 40 -4.03 -0.96 2.28
C LEU A 40 -4.24 -2.11 3.27
N THR A 41 -5.00 -3.12 2.87
CA THR A 41 -5.28 -4.30 3.68
C THR A 41 -4.00 -5.05 4.03
N ASP A 42 -3.12 -5.26 3.05
CA ASP A 42 -1.87 -5.99 3.25
C ASP A 42 -0.94 -5.26 4.22
N PHE A 43 -0.80 -3.94 4.10
CA PHE A 43 0.11 -3.17 4.94
C PHE A 43 -0.47 -2.76 6.30
N ALA A 44 -1.79 -2.68 6.43
CA ALA A 44 -2.45 -2.40 7.71
C ALA A 44 -2.38 -3.56 8.71
N ARG A 45 -2.06 -4.78 8.25
CA ARG A 45 -1.83 -5.92 9.14
C ARG A 45 -0.71 -5.60 10.12
N SER A 46 -0.94 -5.80 11.42
CA SER A 46 -0.01 -5.39 12.48
C SER A 46 1.42 -5.83 12.22
N ASP A 47 1.65 -7.10 11.86
CA ASP A 47 2.98 -7.63 11.54
C ASP A 47 3.66 -6.89 10.38
N ASN A 48 2.91 -6.58 9.32
CA ASN A 48 3.42 -5.85 8.17
C ASN A 48 3.65 -4.39 8.50
N LEU A 49 2.80 -3.76 9.30
CA LEU A 49 2.98 -2.37 9.72
C LEU A 49 4.17 -2.21 10.67
N TYR A 50 4.41 -3.15 11.58
CA TYR A 50 5.63 -3.17 12.40
C TYR A 50 6.88 -3.28 11.53
N ARG A 51 6.86 -4.14 10.51
CA ARG A 51 7.94 -4.23 9.52
C ARG A 51 8.07 -2.92 8.75
N ILE A 52 6.99 -2.30 8.28
CA ILE A 52 7.07 -0.98 7.63
C ILE A 52 7.74 0.03 8.56
N ARG A 53 7.28 0.12 9.81
CA ARG A 53 7.82 1.05 10.81
C ARG A 53 9.32 0.87 11.02
N SER A 54 9.83 -0.36 11.07
CA SER A 54 11.27 -0.60 11.23
C SER A 54 12.10 -0.13 10.02
N HIS A 55 11.48 -0.06 8.84
CA HIS A 55 12.11 0.38 7.60
C HIS A 55 11.75 1.84 7.23
N ALA A 56 10.83 2.45 7.96
CA ALA A 56 10.29 3.76 7.65
C ALA A 56 11.37 4.84 7.73
N GLY A 57 11.48 5.65 6.67
CA GLY A 57 12.54 6.65 6.54
C GLY A 57 13.86 6.11 5.98
N ARG A 58 13.90 4.85 5.53
CA ARG A 58 14.92 4.37 4.59
C ARG A 58 14.47 4.60 3.15
N LYS A 59 15.42 4.56 2.22
CA LYS A 59 15.13 4.53 0.78
C LYS A 59 14.36 3.25 0.45
N PRO A 60 13.18 3.31 -0.19
CA PRO A 60 12.42 2.16 -0.67
C PRO A 60 13.25 1.03 -1.31
N GLY A 61 14.23 1.34 -2.18
CA GLY A 61 15.11 0.32 -2.77
C GLY A 61 15.85 -0.52 -1.72
N SER A 62 16.35 0.11 -0.66
CA SER A 62 17.01 -0.59 0.45
C SER A 62 16.05 -1.45 1.27
N VAL A 63 14.75 -1.11 1.32
CA VAL A 63 13.74 -1.91 2.02
C VAL A 63 13.53 -3.25 1.30
N VAL A 64 13.47 -3.22 -0.03
CA VAL A 64 13.32 -4.43 -0.85
C VAL A 64 14.55 -5.33 -0.74
N GLU A 65 15.75 -4.75 -0.77
CA GLU A 65 17.01 -5.50 -0.60
C GLU A 65 16.99 -6.28 0.73
N ILE A 66 16.68 -5.60 1.84
CA ILE A 66 16.59 -6.22 3.18
C ILE A 66 15.52 -7.32 3.23
N LEU A 67 14.36 -7.08 2.64
CA LEU A 67 13.28 -8.09 2.61
C LEU A 67 13.62 -9.29 1.73
N THR A 68 14.44 -9.09 0.70
CA THR A 68 14.92 -10.16 -0.18
C THR A 68 15.98 -11.01 0.50
N GLU A 69 16.90 -10.40 1.24
CA GLU A 69 17.90 -11.11 2.03
C GLU A 69 17.27 -12.01 3.10
N SER A 70 16.06 -11.66 3.54
CA SER A 70 15.29 -12.40 4.55
C SER A 70 14.45 -13.56 3.99
N GLN A 71 14.38 -13.76 2.67
CA GLN A 71 13.60 -14.85 2.04
C GLN A 71 14.44 -16.14 1.95
N PRO A 72 13.89 -17.31 2.32
CA PRO A 72 14.61 -18.58 2.20
C PRO A 72 14.93 -18.87 0.72
N LYS A 73 16.19 -19.22 0.43
CA LYS A 73 16.75 -19.47 -0.92
C LYS A 73 16.21 -20.74 -1.61
N GLY A 74 14.95 -21.13 -1.35
CA GLY A 74 14.39 -22.43 -1.73
C GLY A 74 13.23 -22.42 -2.73
N ALA A 75 12.74 -21.25 -3.17
CA ALA A 75 11.68 -21.21 -4.18
C ALA A 75 12.28 -21.13 -5.60
N GLU A 76 12.01 -22.15 -6.42
CA GLU A 76 12.23 -22.18 -7.88
C GLU A 76 11.34 -21.18 -8.64
N GLU A 77 11.15 -19.97 -8.12
CA GLU A 77 10.59 -18.91 -8.95
C GLU A 77 11.67 -18.44 -9.94
N GLY A 78 11.32 -18.29 -11.22
CA GLY A 78 12.24 -17.73 -12.20
C GLY A 78 12.74 -16.35 -11.77
N ARG A 79 13.96 -15.97 -12.15
CA ARG A 79 14.58 -14.66 -11.82
C ARG A 79 13.62 -13.47 -12.07
N LEU A 80 12.88 -13.53 -13.18
CA LEU A 80 11.90 -12.51 -13.57
C LEU A 80 10.70 -12.42 -12.61
N LEU A 81 10.21 -13.55 -12.07
CA LEU A 81 9.10 -13.56 -11.11
C LEU A 81 9.50 -12.92 -9.79
N ARG A 82 10.72 -13.22 -9.32
CA ARG A 82 11.28 -12.57 -8.12
C ARG A 82 11.45 -11.06 -8.31
N GLU A 83 12.05 -10.66 -9.44
CA GLU A 83 12.23 -9.24 -9.77
C GLU A 83 10.89 -8.51 -9.85
N ARG A 84 9.88 -9.14 -10.45
CA ARG A 84 8.51 -8.62 -10.51
C ARG A 84 7.89 -8.47 -9.12
N ALA A 85 7.99 -9.49 -8.27
CA ALA A 85 7.45 -9.45 -6.92
C ALA A 85 8.09 -8.34 -6.07
N GLN A 86 9.41 -8.18 -6.19
CA GLN A 86 10.17 -7.10 -5.55
C GLN A 86 9.71 -5.72 -6.02
N ARG A 87 9.60 -5.51 -7.34
CA ARG A 87 9.13 -4.24 -7.91
C ARG A 87 7.68 -3.94 -7.53
N LYS A 88 6.80 -4.94 -7.52
CA LYS A 88 5.42 -4.77 -7.05
C LYS A 88 5.40 -4.32 -5.60
N TYR A 89 6.10 -5.04 -4.72
CA TYR A 89 6.18 -4.67 -3.31
C TYR A 89 6.74 -3.25 -3.10
N LEU A 90 7.75 -2.86 -3.88
CA LEU A 90 8.32 -1.51 -3.83
C LEU A 90 7.29 -0.45 -4.21
N GLY A 91 6.52 -0.69 -5.27
CA GLY A 91 5.43 0.17 -5.71
C GLY A 91 4.32 0.27 -4.67
N ASP A 92 3.91 -0.87 -4.10
CA ASP A 92 2.86 -0.92 -3.09
C ASP A 92 3.29 -0.19 -1.80
N TYR A 93 4.52 -0.45 -1.34
CA TYR A 93 5.10 0.18 -0.15
C TYR A 93 5.20 1.69 -0.30
N THR A 94 5.71 2.15 -1.45
CA THR A 94 5.83 3.58 -1.71
C THR A 94 4.46 4.24 -1.78
N LEU A 95 3.48 3.62 -2.44
CA LEU A 95 2.11 4.14 -2.54
C LEU A 95 1.45 4.27 -1.17
N PHE A 96 1.58 3.22 -0.35
CA PHE A 96 1.08 3.20 1.01
C PHE A 96 1.71 4.31 1.86
N MET A 97 3.04 4.42 1.83
CA MET A 97 3.78 5.38 2.64
C MET A 97 3.59 6.83 2.18
N SER A 98 3.57 7.10 0.88
CA SER A 98 3.36 8.46 0.35
C SER A 98 1.90 8.88 0.38
N GLY A 99 0.96 7.96 0.58
CA GLY A 99 -0.46 8.21 0.80
C GLY A 99 -0.84 8.30 2.28
N ILE A 100 -0.81 7.17 2.98
CA ILE A 100 -1.28 7.05 4.38
C ILE A 100 -0.29 7.66 5.39
N PHE A 101 1.01 7.64 5.09
CA PHE A 101 2.03 8.21 5.97
C PHE A 101 2.73 9.41 5.33
N ARG A 102 2.02 10.13 4.45
CA ARG A 102 2.57 11.23 3.65
C ARG A 102 3.37 12.22 4.49
N SER A 103 2.78 12.79 5.53
CA SER A 103 3.45 13.78 6.39
C SER A 103 4.71 13.23 7.07
N TYR A 104 4.73 11.94 7.41
CA TYR A 104 5.93 11.30 7.97
C TYR A 104 7.06 11.22 6.93
N VAL A 105 6.73 10.90 5.68
CA VAL A 105 7.69 10.85 4.56
C VAL A 105 8.16 12.24 4.16
N GLU A 106 7.25 13.22 4.11
CA GLU A 106 7.53 14.64 3.85
C GLU A 106 8.47 15.24 4.88
N ASN A 107 8.19 15.05 6.18
CA ASN A 107 9.02 15.58 7.27
C ASN A 107 10.46 15.05 7.27
N ARG A 108 10.72 13.94 6.56
CA ARG A 108 12.06 13.36 6.38
C ARG A 108 12.70 13.71 5.03
N GLY A 109 12.05 14.51 4.20
CA GLY A 109 12.57 14.94 2.90
C GLY A 109 12.59 13.84 1.83
N PHE A 110 11.75 12.80 1.97
CA PHE A 110 11.75 11.65 1.05
C PHE A 110 10.53 11.57 0.13
N LEU A 111 9.58 12.52 0.17
CA LEU A 111 8.32 12.39 -0.57
C LEU A 111 8.56 12.21 -2.07
N ASP A 112 9.31 13.12 -2.70
CA ASP A 112 9.59 13.05 -4.14
C ASP A 112 10.29 11.75 -4.53
N TYR A 113 11.17 11.25 -3.66
CA TYR A 113 11.83 9.96 -3.86
C TYR A 113 10.82 8.81 -3.85
N TYR A 114 9.89 8.78 -2.90
CA TYR A 114 8.84 7.75 -2.83
C TYR A 114 7.92 7.81 -4.06
N LEU A 115 7.52 9.01 -4.48
CA LEU A 115 6.69 9.21 -5.68
C LEU A 115 7.39 8.70 -6.94
N GLN A 116 8.65 9.05 -7.13
CA GLN A 116 9.44 8.62 -8.29
C GLN A 116 9.70 7.11 -8.29
N GLU A 117 10.09 6.55 -7.14
CA GLU A 117 10.39 5.12 -7.03
C GLU A 117 9.13 4.27 -7.20
N GLY A 118 7.98 4.71 -6.68
CA GLY A 118 6.72 4.01 -6.87
C GLY A 118 6.29 3.98 -8.34
N ARG A 119 6.35 5.13 -9.02
CA ARG A 119 6.10 5.23 -10.46
C ARG A 119 6.99 4.29 -11.27
N ARG A 120 8.30 4.33 -11.03
CA ARG A 120 9.28 3.47 -11.73
C ARG A 120 9.01 2.00 -11.45
N SER A 121 8.69 1.67 -10.21
CA SER A 121 8.47 0.28 -9.80
C SER A 121 7.25 -0.32 -10.48
N TYR A 122 6.10 0.37 -10.49
CA TYR A 122 4.93 -0.11 -11.23
C TYR A 122 5.14 -0.11 -12.74
N TRP A 123 5.94 0.82 -13.30
CA TRP A 123 6.30 0.75 -14.72
C TRP A 123 7.04 -0.56 -15.02
N THR A 124 8.08 -0.88 -14.23
CA THR A 124 8.83 -2.13 -14.39
C THR A 124 7.95 -3.36 -14.18
N VAL A 125 7.01 -3.34 -13.24
CA VAL A 125 6.04 -4.44 -13.08
C VAL A 125 5.21 -4.61 -14.35
N SER A 126 4.77 -3.51 -14.98
CA SER A 126 4.00 -3.58 -16.22
C SER A 126 4.80 -4.20 -17.39
N GLU A 127 6.08 -3.85 -17.51
CA GLU A 127 6.99 -4.44 -18.52
C GLU A 127 7.26 -5.92 -18.27
N LEU A 128 7.44 -6.29 -16.99
CA LEU A 128 7.62 -7.68 -16.58
C LEU A 128 6.33 -8.49 -16.79
N ASP A 129 5.16 -7.92 -16.50
CA ASP A 129 3.87 -8.56 -16.78
C ASP A 129 3.68 -8.81 -18.28
N LEU A 130 4.03 -7.84 -19.13
CA LEU A 130 4.00 -8.01 -20.57
C LEU A 130 4.94 -9.15 -21.02
N SER A 131 6.16 -9.18 -20.49
CA SER A 131 7.16 -10.22 -20.80
C SER A 131 6.76 -11.61 -20.30
N LEU A 132 6.00 -11.68 -19.21
CA LEU A 132 5.50 -12.91 -18.59
C LEU A 132 4.09 -13.31 -19.09
N TYR A 133 3.54 -12.60 -20.08
CA TYR A 133 2.18 -12.80 -20.60
C TYR A 133 1.08 -12.72 -19.53
N ARG A 134 1.25 -11.84 -18.53
CA ARG A 134 0.29 -11.59 -17.46
C ARG A 134 -0.59 -10.40 -17.80
N THR A 135 -1.89 -10.51 -17.59
CA THR A 135 -2.88 -9.47 -17.89
C THR A 135 -2.79 -8.22 -17.00
N GLY A 136 -2.04 -8.28 -15.90
CA GLY A 136 -1.88 -7.17 -14.95
C GLY A 136 -1.16 -5.93 -15.51
N PHE A 137 -0.52 -6.02 -16.68
CA PHE A 137 0.28 -4.93 -17.25
C PHE A 137 -0.49 -3.61 -17.39
N ILE A 138 -1.76 -3.63 -17.78
CA ILE A 138 -2.58 -2.41 -17.97
C ILE A 138 -2.75 -1.68 -16.63
N LEU A 139 -3.08 -2.41 -15.56
CA LEU A 139 -3.27 -1.86 -14.22
C LEU A 139 -1.98 -1.21 -13.71
N PHE A 140 -0.85 -1.90 -13.82
CA PHE A 140 0.43 -1.37 -13.34
C PHE A 140 0.93 -0.18 -14.18
N GLN A 141 0.62 -0.16 -15.47
CA GLN A 141 0.92 1.00 -16.32
C GLN A 141 0.09 2.23 -15.91
N GLU A 142 -1.19 2.05 -15.58
CA GLU A 142 -2.06 3.12 -15.07
C GLU A 142 -1.59 3.62 -13.70
N LEU A 143 -1.33 2.71 -12.76
CA LEU A 143 -0.78 3.03 -11.44
C LEU A 143 0.55 3.78 -11.53
N SER A 144 1.40 3.44 -12.50
CA SER A 144 2.63 4.16 -12.76
C SER A 144 2.36 5.58 -13.27
N LYS A 145 1.57 5.73 -14.35
CA LYS A 145 1.27 7.03 -14.96
C LYS A 145 0.60 8.01 -14.00
N LYS A 146 -0.29 7.52 -13.13
CA LYS A 146 -1.08 8.32 -12.20
C LYS A 146 -0.68 8.12 -10.74
N PHE A 147 0.56 7.66 -10.49
CA PHE A 147 1.01 7.33 -9.14
C PHE A 147 0.80 8.44 -8.13
N GLU A 148 1.24 9.66 -8.45
CA GLU A 148 1.11 10.81 -7.56
C GLU A 148 -0.35 11.16 -7.27
N TYR A 149 -1.22 11.00 -8.27
CA TYR A 149 -2.66 11.23 -8.12
C TYR A 149 -3.29 10.21 -7.16
N TYR A 150 -2.98 8.92 -7.29
CA TYR A 150 -3.47 7.90 -6.35
C TYR A 150 -2.87 8.06 -4.95
N SER A 151 -1.60 8.42 -4.86
CA SER A 151 -0.96 8.76 -3.58
C SER A 151 -1.64 9.96 -2.92
N GLY A 152 -2.00 10.99 -3.69
CA GLY A 152 -2.75 12.15 -3.19
C GLY A 152 -4.16 11.78 -2.74
N ALA A 153 -4.85 10.91 -3.49
CA ALA A 153 -6.16 10.40 -3.12
C ALA A 153 -6.14 9.62 -1.79
N LEU A 154 -5.07 8.84 -1.55
CA LEU A 154 -4.86 8.17 -0.27
C LEU A 154 -4.57 9.14 0.89
N ASP A 155 -3.80 10.21 0.66
CA ASP A 155 -3.60 11.23 1.70
C ASP A 155 -4.90 12.01 1.98
N TYR A 156 -5.72 12.27 0.96
CA TYR A 156 -7.06 12.83 1.16
C TYR A 156 -7.94 11.91 2.01
N MET A 157 -8.02 10.63 1.66
CA MET A 157 -8.75 9.61 2.44
C MET A 157 -8.25 9.57 3.88
N ARG A 158 -6.93 9.58 4.09
CA ARG A 158 -6.32 9.63 5.42
C ARG A 158 -6.73 10.89 6.18
N LYS A 159 -6.73 12.07 5.57
CA LYS A 159 -7.18 13.31 6.21
C LYS A 159 -8.67 13.27 6.58
N ALA A 160 -9.51 12.65 5.75
CA ALA A 160 -10.95 12.56 5.96
C ALA A 160 -11.33 11.53 7.04
N TYR A 161 -10.66 10.38 7.10
CA TYR A 161 -11.11 9.23 7.90
C TYR A 161 -10.11 8.79 8.98
N PHE A 162 -8.84 9.19 8.86
CA PHE A 162 -7.74 8.76 9.75
C PHE A 162 -6.91 9.95 10.25
N ALA A 163 -7.57 11.06 10.60
CA ALA A 163 -6.88 12.25 11.09
C ALA A 163 -6.13 11.91 12.40
N PRO A 164 -4.80 12.10 12.46
CA PRO A 164 -4.02 11.76 13.65
C PRO A 164 -4.29 12.74 14.79
N GLN A 165 -4.24 12.26 16.04
CA GLN A 165 -4.25 13.15 17.19
C GLN A 165 -2.89 13.84 17.35
N PRO A 166 -2.83 15.12 17.78
CA PRO A 166 -1.57 15.80 18.01
C PRO A 166 -0.67 15.03 18.99
N GLY A 167 0.59 14.78 18.59
CA GLY A 167 1.59 14.11 19.44
C GLY A 167 1.51 12.57 19.44
N GLU A 168 0.57 11.96 18.72
CA GLU A 168 0.48 10.50 18.58
C GLU A 168 1.48 9.98 17.54
N ASP A 169 2.08 8.81 17.80
CA ASP A 169 2.88 8.10 16.79
C ASP A 169 1.98 7.75 15.61
N PRO A 170 2.30 8.18 14.37
CA PRO A 170 1.37 8.07 13.25
C PRO A 170 0.99 6.62 12.94
N PHE A 171 1.93 5.69 13.09
CA PHE A 171 1.69 4.25 12.86
C PHE A 171 0.77 3.66 13.93
N ALA A 172 1.04 3.94 15.22
CA ALA A 172 0.20 3.47 16.32
C ALA A 172 -1.21 4.07 16.26
N GLY A 173 -1.33 5.38 15.95
CA GLY A 173 -2.61 6.05 15.79
C GLY A 173 -3.45 5.45 14.67
N PHE A 174 -2.83 5.16 13.52
CA PHE A 174 -3.50 4.49 12.40
C PHE A 174 -4.03 3.11 12.79
N LEU A 175 -3.22 2.26 13.46
CA LEU A 175 -3.69 0.95 13.92
C LEU A 175 -4.85 1.06 14.91
N LYS A 176 -4.74 1.97 15.87
CA LYS A 176 -5.78 2.20 16.87
C LYS A 176 -7.11 2.62 16.23
N GLN A 177 -7.07 3.45 15.19
CA GLN A 177 -8.26 3.85 14.44
C GLN A 177 -8.90 2.68 13.68
N ILE A 178 -8.08 1.84 13.02
CA ILE A 178 -8.57 0.62 12.37
C ILE A 178 -9.17 -0.35 13.39
N GLU A 179 -8.49 -0.60 14.50
CA GLU A 179 -9.00 -1.48 15.57
C GLU A 179 -10.29 -0.95 16.18
N GLY A 180 -10.38 0.37 16.39
CA GLY A 180 -11.61 1.03 16.83
C GLY A 180 -12.76 0.78 15.87
N TRP A 181 -12.53 0.97 14.56
CA TRP A 181 -13.53 0.69 13.54
C TRP A 181 -13.93 -0.78 13.49
N MET A 182 -12.96 -1.69 13.55
CA MET A 182 -13.23 -3.12 13.54
C MET A 182 -14.08 -3.53 14.75
N LYS A 183 -13.82 -2.97 15.95
CA LYS A 183 -14.59 -3.26 17.18
C LYS A 183 -16.03 -2.78 17.09
N VAL A 184 -16.27 -1.55 16.63
CA VAL A 184 -17.64 -1.01 16.50
C VAL A 184 -18.49 -1.88 15.57
N ASN A 185 -17.92 -2.30 14.42
CA ASN A 185 -18.58 -3.16 13.44
C ASN A 185 -18.49 -4.67 13.77
N LEU A 186 -17.89 -5.05 14.90
CA LEU A 186 -17.90 -6.42 15.44
C LEU A 186 -19.05 -6.63 16.43
N THR A 187 -19.53 -5.55 17.07
CA THR A 187 -20.61 -5.58 18.08
C THR A 187 -22.02 -5.45 17.51
N GLU A 188 -22.18 -5.01 16.26
CA GLU A 188 -23.46 -5.07 15.55
C GLU A 188 -23.54 -6.36 14.73
N ASN A 189 -23.96 -7.44 15.39
CA ASN A 189 -24.67 -8.59 14.80
C ASN A 189 -25.20 -9.51 15.91
#